data_AF-A0A2W4M592-F1
#
_entry.id   AF-A0A2W4M592-F1
#
_cell.length_a   1.000
_cell.length_b   1.000
_cell.length_c   1.000
_cell.angle_alpha   90.00
_cell.angle_beta   90.00
_cell.angle_gamma   90.00
#
_symmetry.space_group_name_H-M   'P 1'
#
loop_
_entity.id
_entity.type
_entity.pdbx_description
1 polymer ?
#
loop_
_entity_poly.entity_id
_entity_poly.type
_entity_poly.pdbx_seq_one_letter_code
_entity_poly.pdbx_strand_id
1 'polypeptide(L)'
;MVITVLHLLDWAIIAISFFNTVALLWLGITVLLNAERRTWATWVAGGGLLLGGLFFVGHSAVVGRNILDVIPEMTIWWRIGWLPFIAGPYFWYAVIAWYAGVLRAGRHRTWLAIVTALGLVAVGLLAFADPLPSIEALLAAQVPGAEPYACCAATAGVPAALLVYPVYSLLCVVLSLSALRRPAASERFMGDLARSRARPWLVAASLVLLAVSLTVGAAAAWVLLQAQAGRLPDISLQALALLIGFDLLVSGMIAVVTVLTGQAIVTYEIFTGKTLPRGGLLRHWRRSLVLAAGYGALIGGSLALPVPFDPIWRLMLATALMTLFFALLSWRSYLDRDRSIVGLRPFVA
;
A
#
# COMPACT_ATOMS: atom_id res chain seq x y z
N MET A 1 -2.92 -7.14 31.45
CA MET A 1 -2.43 -5.95 30.72
C MET A 1 -1.84 -6.31 29.37
N VAL A 2 -0.82 -7.17 29.29
CA VAL A 2 -0.15 -7.54 28.01
C VAL A 2 -1.12 -8.16 26.99
N ILE A 3 -1.97 -9.10 27.39
CA ILE A 3 -2.96 -9.74 26.51
C ILE A 3 -3.96 -8.73 25.93
N THR A 4 -4.44 -7.80 26.76
CA THR A 4 -5.33 -6.72 26.33
C THR A 4 -4.67 -5.81 25.29
N VAL A 5 -3.37 -5.51 25.45
CA VAL A 5 -2.60 -4.71 24.49
C VAL A 5 -2.46 -5.45 23.16
N LEU A 6 -2.20 -6.76 23.18
CA LEU A 6 -2.13 -7.57 21.95
C LEU A 6 -3.46 -7.57 21.19
N HIS A 7 -4.60 -7.78 21.87
CA HIS A 7 -5.91 -7.70 21.21
C HIS A 7 -6.20 -6.33 20.61
N LEU A 8 -5.75 -5.24 21.25
CA LEU A 8 -5.89 -3.89 20.70
C LEU A 8 -5.00 -3.67 19.47
N LEU A 9 -3.78 -4.21 19.48
CA LEU A 9 -2.87 -4.18 18.33
C LEU A 9 -3.44 -5.00 17.17
N ASP A 10 -3.93 -6.21 17.44
CA ASP A 10 -4.59 -7.09 16.46
C ASP A 10 -5.83 -6.42 15.84
N TRP A 11 -6.64 -5.77 16.69
CA TRP A 11 -7.77 -4.98 16.22
C TRP A 11 -7.33 -3.84 15.29
N ALA A 12 -6.34 -3.06 15.71
CA ALA A 12 -5.87 -1.91 14.96
C ALA A 12 -5.29 -2.32 13.60
N ILE A 13 -4.53 -3.42 13.56
CA ILE A 13 -3.90 -3.89 12.33
C ILE A 13 -4.93 -4.49 11.35
N ILE A 14 -5.93 -5.21 11.83
CA ILE A 14 -7.01 -5.71 10.99
C ILE A 14 -7.85 -4.53 10.46
N ALA A 15 -8.15 -3.55 11.33
CA ALA A 15 -8.92 -2.37 10.94
C ALA A 15 -8.21 -1.56 9.85
N ILE A 16 -6.90 -1.32 9.99
CA ILE A 16 -6.13 -0.55 9.00
C ILE A 16 -5.92 -1.34 7.71
N SER A 17 -5.81 -2.67 7.79
CA SER A 17 -5.73 -3.55 6.62
C SER A 17 -7.03 -3.51 5.80
N PHE A 18 -8.20 -3.54 6.45
CA PHE A 18 -9.48 -3.32 5.77
C PHE A 18 -9.61 -1.91 5.21
N PHE A 19 -9.15 -0.88 5.93
CA PHE A 19 -9.14 0.48 5.43
C PHE A 19 -8.36 0.58 4.11
N ASN A 20 -7.12 0.07 4.09
CA ASN A 20 -6.28 0.06 2.90
C ASN A 20 -6.91 -0.73 1.76
N THR A 21 -7.45 -1.91 2.04
CA THR A 21 -8.18 -2.73 1.07
C THR A 21 -9.27 -1.92 0.37
N VAL A 22 -10.20 -1.35 1.13
CA VAL A 22 -11.36 -0.61 0.58
C VAL A 22 -10.89 0.63 -0.17
N ALA A 23 -9.98 1.42 0.41
CA ALA A 23 -9.52 2.67 -0.18
C ALA A 23 -8.76 2.44 -1.49
N LEU A 24 -7.85 1.47 -1.55
CA LEU A 24 -7.05 1.15 -2.73
C LEU A 24 -7.89 0.54 -3.86
N LEU A 25 -8.78 -0.41 -3.54
CA LEU A 25 -9.69 -0.98 -4.53
C LEU A 25 -10.61 0.08 -5.12
N TRP A 26 -11.21 0.92 -4.27
CA TRP A 26 -12.06 2.01 -4.72
C TRP A 26 -11.28 2.98 -5.63
N LEU A 27 -10.07 3.38 -5.24
CA LEU A 27 -9.24 4.31 -6.02
C LEU A 27 -8.84 3.70 -7.37
N GLY A 28 -8.36 2.46 -7.36
CA GLY A 28 -7.93 1.74 -8.56
C GLY A 28 -9.06 1.58 -9.58
N ILE A 29 -10.23 1.10 -9.14
CA ILE A 29 -11.42 0.97 -9.98
C ILE A 29 -11.82 2.35 -10.52
N THR A 30 -11.87 3.35 -9.65
CA THR A 30 -12.28 4.71 -10.02
C THR A 30 -11.36 5.31 -11.09
N VAL A 31 -10.05 5.15 -10.97
CA VAL A 31 -9.06 5.62 -11.95
C VAL A 31 -9.28 4.94 -13.31
N LEU A 32 -9.43 3.61 -13.32
CA LEU A 32 -9.58 2.85 -14.57
C LEU A 32 -10.91 3.14 -15.27
N LEU A 33 -12.00 3.32 -14.52
CA LEU A 33 -13.32 3.61 -15.08
C LEU A 33 -13.47 5.07 -15.54
N ASN A 34 -12.79 6.03 -14.90
CA ASN A 34 -12.94 7.45 -15.22
C ASN A 34 -11.89 8.00 -16.21
N ALA A 35 -10.97 7.17 -16.68
CA ALA A 35 -9.96 7.59 -17.63
C ALA A 35 -10.54 7.88 -19.02
N GLU A 36 -10.47 9.13 -19.47
CA GLU A 36 -10.85 9.54 -20.84
C GLU A 36 -9.91 8.94 -21.88
N ARG A 37 -8.60 8.84 -21.57
CA ARG A 37 -7.60 8.20 -22.42
C ARG A 37 -6.89 7.11 -21.64
N ARG A 38 -7.01 5.87 -22.12
CA ARG A 38 -6.34 4.71 -21.54
C ARG A 38 -4.88 4.66 -21.98
N THR A 39 -4.02 5.34 -21.23
CA THR A 39 -2.57 5.28 -21.42
C THR A 39 -1.96 4.16 -20.57
N TRP A 40 -0.74 3.72 -20.91
CA TRP A 40 -0.03 2.72 -20.11
C TRP A 40 0.13 3.15 -18.65
N ALA A 41 0.38 4.44 -18.39
CA ALA A 41 0.55 4.95 -17.03
C ALA A 41 -0.76 4.93 -16.24
N THR A 42 -1.90 5.16 -16.88
CA THR A 42 -3.22 4.97 -16.27
C THR A 42 -3.44 3.52 -15.85
N TRP A 43 -3.05 2.56 -16.70
CA TRP A 43 -3.13 1.14 -16.38
C TRP A 43 -2.20 0.75 -15.24
N VAL A 44 -0.96 1.24 -15.24
CA VAL A 44 0.01 0.96 -14.16
C VAL A 44 -0.44 1.61 -12.85
N ALA A 45 -0.92 2.85 -12.86
CA ALA A 45 -1.41 3.52 -11.66
C ALA A 45 -2.67 2.84 -11.11
N GLY A 46 -3.70 2.65 -11.95
CA GLY A 46 -4.95 2.00 -11.55
C GLY A 46 -4.74 0.54 -11.15
N GLY A 47 -4.00 -0.23 -11.94
CA GLY A 47 -3.65 -1.62 -11.67
C GLY A 47 -2.77 -1.78 -10.42
N GLY A 48 -1.79 -0.90 -10.22
CA GLY A 48 -0.96 -0.89 -9.02
C GLY A 48 -1.76 -0.65 -7.74
N LEU A 49 -2.76 0.25 -7.79
CA LEU A 49 -3.69 0.45 -6.67
C LEU A 49 -4.53 -0.80 -6.41
N LEU A 50 -5.03 -1.47 -7.45
CA LEU A 50 -5.78 -2.72 -7.29
C LEU A 50 -4.92 -3.84 -6.71
N LEU A 51 -3.68 -3.98 -7.18
CA LEU A 51 -2.72 -4.94 -6.63
C LEU A 51 -2.41 -4.63 -5.16
N GLY A 52 -2.28 -3.36 -4.79
CA GLY A 52 -2.17 -2.95 -3.40
C GLY A 52 -3.39 -3.34 -2.57
N GLY A 53 -4.60 -3.12 -3.09
CA GLY A 53 -5.84 -3.56 -2.44
C GLY A 53 -5.90 -5.09 -2.25
N LEU A 54 -5.54 -5.86 -3.28
CA LEU A 54 -5.46 -7.33 -3.22
C LEU A 54 -4.38 -7.82 -2.26
N PHE A 55 -3.24 -7.13 -2.17
CA PHE A 55 -2.23 -7.41 -1.16
C PHE A 55 -2.84 -7.29 0.25
N PHE A 56 -3.61 -6.23 0.52
CA PHE A 56 -4.26 -6.09 1.83
C PHE A 56 -5.41 -7.08 2.08
N VAL A 57 -6.04 -7.62 1.03
CA VAL A 57 -6.95 -8.78 1.18
C VAL A 57 -6.18 -10.00 1.71
N GLY A 58 -5.04 -10.32 1.08
CA GLY A 58 -4.17 -11.41 1.54
C GLY A 58 -3.61 -11.16 2.94
N HIS A 59 -3.15 -9.95 3.20
CA HIS A 59 -2.66 -9.50 4.50
C HIS A 59 -3.72 -9.68 5.59
N SER A 60 -4.95 -9.22 5.39
CA SER A 60 -6.06 -9.42 6.33
C SER A 60 -6.34 -10.91 6.60
N ALA A 61 -6.17 -11.77 5.58
CA ALA A 61 -6.37 -13.22 5.73
C ALA A 61 -5.23 -13.91 6.51
N VAL A 62 -4.03 -13.33 6.53
CA VAL A 62 -2.88 -13.81 7.32
C VAL A 62 -2.98 -13.31 8.75
N VAL A 63 -3.19 -12.00 8.93
CA VAL A 63 -3.23 -11.36 10.26
C VAL A 63 -4.51 -11.72 11.04
N GLY A 64 -5.60 -12.07 10.36
CA GLY A 64 -6.83 -12.52 11.00
C GLY A 64 -6.81 -13.96 11.53
N ARG A 65 -5.69 -14.68 11.43
CA ARG A 65 -5.52 -16.06 11.93
C ARG A 65 -4.73 -16.09 13.24
N ASN A 66 -4.84 -17.20 13.98
CA ASN A 66 -3.99 -17.41 15.14
C ASN A 66 -2.52 -17.49 14.72
N ILE A 67 -1.69 -16.69 15.39
CA ILE A 67 -0.24 -16.55 15.12
C ILE A 67 0.53 -17.87 15.25
N LEU A 68 -0.02 -18.86 15.96
CA LEU A 68 0.61 -20.16 16.22
C LEU A 68 0.36 -21.19 15.12
N ASP A 69 -0.58 -20.95 14.21
CA ASP A 69 -0.93 -21.89 13.14
C ASP A 69 -0.04 -21.65 11.92
N VAL A 70 1.14 -22.26 11.88
CA VAL A 70 2.01 -22.24 10.69
C VAL A 70 1.47 -23.22 9.65
N ILE A 71 0.98 -22.69 8.53
CA ILE A 71 0.41 -23.46 7.43
C ILE A 71 1.25 -23.33 6.15
N PRO A 72 1.22 -24.31 5.22
CA PRO A 72 1.99 -24.27 3.99
C PRO A 72 1.75 -23.02 3.14
N GLU A 73 0.53 -22.44 3.18
CA GLU A 73 0.22 -21.21 2.45
C GLU A 73 1.03 -20.00 2.95
N MET A 74 1.48 -19.97 4.21
CA MET A 74 2.28 -18.86 4.74
C MET A 74 3.62 -18.73 4.03
N THR A 75 4.20 -19.82 3.53
CA THR A 75 5.45 -19.77 2.73
C THR A 75 5.22 -19.07 1.39
N ILE A 76 4.06 -19.28 0.76
CA ILE A 76 3.68 -18.60 -0.48
C ILE A 76 3.43 -17.11 -0.21
N TRP A 77 2.66 -16.78 0.84
CA TRP A 77 2.41 -15.40 1.24
C TRP A 77 3.68 -14.66 1.65
N TRP A 78 4.60 -15.36 2.32
CA TRP A 78 5.92 -14.83 2.65
C TRP A 78 6.68 -14.42 1.40
N ARG A 79 6.77 -15.28 0.37
CA ARG A 79 7.49 -14.96 -0.88
C ARG A 79 6.80 -13.88 -1.70
N ILE A 80 5.47 -13.98 -1.88
CA ILE A 80 4.69 -13.00 -2.67
C ILE A 80 4.66 -11.63 -1.96
N GLY A 81 4.67 -11.61 -0.63
CA GLY A 81 4.63 -10.39 0.17
C GLY A 81 5.79 -9.43 -0.10
N TRP A 82 6.92 -9.92 -0.62
CA TRP A 82 8.06 -9.08 -1.01
C TRP A 82 7.89 -8.37 -2.35
N LEU A 83 7.01 -8.86 -3.22
CA LEU A 83 6.80 -8.27 -4.55
C LEU A 83 6.31 -6.83 -4.48
N PRO A 84 5.29 -6.46 -3.68
CA PRO A 84 4.89 -5.06 -3.52
C PRO A 84 6.01 -4.16 -3.01
N PHE A 85 6.90 -4.66 -2.14
CA PHE A 85 8.01 -3.86 -1.61
C PHE A 85 9.05 -3.55 -2.69
N ILE A 86 9.35 -4.48 -3.60
CA ILE A 86 10.27 -4.23 -4.73
C ILE A 86 9.60 -3.47 -5.87
N ALA A 87 8.40 -3.90 -6.27
CA ALA A 87 7.70 -3.37 -7.42
C ALA A 87 7.13 -1.96 -7.16
N GLY A 88 6.65 -1.70 -5.93
CA GLY A 88 6.02 -0.44 -5.53
C GLY A 88 6.88 0.80 -5.81
N PRO A 89 8.12 0.88 -5.29
CA PRO A 89 9.01 2.02 -5.54
C PRO A 89 9.29 2.25 -7.03
N TYR A 90 9.49 1.20 -7.81
CA TYR A 90 9.73 1.31 -9.25
C TYR A 90 8.51 1.82 -10.00
N PHE A 91 7.34 1.23 -9.78
CA PHE A 91 6.13 1.68 -10.45
C PHE A 91 5.73 3.09 -10.02
N TRP A 92 5.96 3.45 -8.76
CA TRP A 92 5.80 4.83 -8.30
C TRP A 92 6.69 5.78 -9.10
N TYR A 93 7.99 5.48 -9.22
CA TYR A 93 8.90 6.30 -10.01
C TYR A 93 8.50 6.38 -11.49
N ALA A 94 8.17 5.24 -12.11
CA ALA A 94 7.76 5.19 -13.51
C ALA A 94 6.52 6.06 -13.78
N VAL A 95 5.50 5.96 -12.92
CA VAL A 95 4.26 6.75 -13.04
C VAL A 95 4.54 8.23 -12.79
N ILE A 96 5.33 8.59 -11.77
CA ILE A 96 5.68 9.98 -11.47
C ILE A 96 6.52 10.61 -12.58
N ALA A 97 7.50 9.89 -13.12
CA ALA A 97 8.33 10.36 -14.22
C ALA A 97 7.51 10.58 -15.50
N TRP A 98 6.56 9.68 -15.79
CA TRP A 98 5.60 9.86 -16.88
C TRP A 98 4.70 11.07 -16.64
N TYR A 99 4.12 11.18 -15.45
CA TYR A 99 3.23 12.27 -15.06
C TYR A 99 3.89 13.65 -15.18
N ALA A 100 5.15 13.75 -14.72
CA ALA A 100 5.95 14.96 -14.79
C ALA A 100 6.42 15.28 -16.23
N GLY A 101 6.22 14.38 -17.19
CA GLY A 101 6.63 14.55 -18.59
C GLY A 101 8.15 14.44 -18.82
N VAL A 102 8.92 14.08 -17.79
CA VAL A 102 10.39 14.07 -17.84
C VAL A 102 10.96 12.87 -18.60
N LEU A 103 10.16 11.84 -18.88
CA LEU A 103 10.58 10.71 -19.71
C LEU A 103 10.90 11.10 -21.17
N ARG A 104 10.43 12.26 -21.64
CA ARG A 104 10.79 12.81 -22.95
C ARG A 104 12.21 13.41 -22.97
N ALA A 105 12.73 13.85 -21.81
CA ALA A 105 14.09 14.36 -21.65
C ALA A 105 15.01 13.20 -21.23
N GLY A 106 15.90 12.76 -22.14
CA GLY A 106 16.61 11.46 -22.08
C GLY A 106 17.24 11.04 -20.74
N ARG A 107 17.61 11.96 -19.84
CA ARG A 107 18.19 11.66 -18.52
C ARG A 107 17.31 10.73 -17.68
N HIS A 108 16.01 11.00 -17.56
CA HIS A 108 15.12 10.16 -16.74
C HIS A 108 14.87 8.78 -17.37
N ARG A 109 15.02 8.66 -18.69
CA ARG A 109 14.97 7.37 -19.39
C ARG A 109 16.18 6.50 -19.06
N THR A 110 17.39 7.09 -19.00
CA THR A 110 18.59 6.38 -18.54
C THR A 110 18.45 5.91 -17.10
N TRP A 111 17.99 6.79 -16.20
CA TRP A 111 17.75 6.42 -14.80
C TRP A 111 16.65 5.37 -14.65
N LEU A 112 15.61 5.41 -15.47
CA LEU A 112 14.60 4.36 -15.50
C LEU A 112 15.22 3.01 -15.88
N ALA A 113 16.07 2.96 -16.90
CA ALA A 113 16.77 1.73 -17.28
C ALA A 113 17.69 1.19 -16.17
N ILE A 114 18.43 2.06 -15.48
CA ILE A 114 19.29 1.69 -14.33
C ILE A 114 18.43 1.09 -13.21
N VAL A 115 17.35 1.75 -12.83
CA VAL A 115 16.45 1.27 -11.77
C VAL A 115 15.74 -0.02 -12.21
N THR A 116 15.34 -0.16 -13.47
CA THR A 116 14.80 -1.43 -13.99
C THR A 116 15.82 -2.56 -13.84
N ALA A 117 17.08 -2.34 -14.21
CA ALA A 117 18.13 -3.34 -14.05
C ALA A 117 18.34 -3.72 -12.57
N LEU A 118 18.42 -2.74 -11.67
CA LEU A 118 18.53 -2.98 -10.23
C LEU A 118 17.31 -3.72 -9.66
N GLY A 119 16.10 -3.38 -10.12
CA GLY A 119 14.87 -4.05 -9.73
C GLY A 119 14.83 -5.50 -10.19
N LEU A 120 15.27 -5.79 -11.42
CA LEU A 120 15.41 -7.16 -11.94
C LEU A 120 16.44 -7.96 -11.16
N VAL A 121 17.57 -7.34 -10.77
CA VAL A 121 18.56 -7.98 -9.88
C VAL A 121 17.93 -8.27 -8.52
N ALA A 122 17.19 -7.34 -7.93
CA ALA A 122 16.52 -7.56 -6.64
C ALA A 122 15.48 -8.70 -6.70
N VAL A 123 14.67 -8.76 -7.78
CA VAL A 123 13.73 -9.87 -8.01
C VAL A 123 14.47 -11.19 -8.22
N GLY A 124 15.54 -11.20 -9.01
CA GLY A 124 16.38 -12.38 -9.22
C GLY A 124 17.01 -12.89 -7.92
N LEU A 125 17.53 -11.98 -7.08
CA LEU A 125 18.04 -12.33 -5.76
C LEU A 125 16.94 -12.96 -4.89
N LEU A 126 15.75 -12.39 -4.83
CA LEU A 126 14.63 -12.99 -4.08
C LEU A 126 14.22 -14.37 -4.61
N ALA A 127 14.25 -14.56 -5.92
CA ALA A 127 13.79 -15.79 -6.56
C ALA A 127 14.80 -16.94 -6.47
N PHE A 128 16.10 -16.63 -6.54
CA PHE A 128 17.14 -17.64 -6.73
C PHE A 128 18.19 -17.72 -5.62
N ALA A 129 18.36 -16.66 -4.82
CA ALA A 129 19.41 -16.61 -3.80
C ALA A 129 18.93 -16.96 -2.38
N ASP A 130 17.63 -17.32 -2.23
CA ASP A 130 16.91 -17.48 -0.95
C ASP A 130 17.43 -16.52 0.14
N PRO A 131 17.47 -15.19 -0.12
CA PRO A 131 18.08 -14.22 0.79
C PRO A 131 17.29 -14.06 2.09
N LEU A 132 16.08 -14.60 2.12
CA LEU A 132 15.21 -14.65 3.28
C LEU A 132 15.00 -16.12 3.63
N PRO A 133 15.24 -16.51 4.89
CA PRO A 133 15.00 -17.88 5.31
C PRO A 133 13.52 -18.24 5.09
N SER A 134 13.26 -19.45 4.61
CA SER A 134 11.89 -19.97 4.56
C SER A 134 11.36 -20.10 5.99
N ILE A 135 10.04 -20.10 6.15
CA ILE A 135 9.43 -20.33 7.47
C ILE A 135 9.92 -21.66 8.05
N GLU A 136 10.01 -22.70 7.22
CA GLU A 136 10.56 -24.00 7.62
C GLU A 136 12.03 -23.92 8.05
N ALA A 137 12.87 -23.12 7.37
CA ALA A 137 14.26 -22.92 7.77
C ALA A 137 14.37 -22.11 9.08
N LEU A 138 13.48 -21.13 9.28
CA LEU A 138 13.36 -20.40 10.55
C LEU A 138 12.94 -21.34 11.68
N LEU A 139 11.99 -22.24 11.43
CA LEU A 139 11.54 -23.25 12.39
C LEU A 139 12.60 -24.32 12.65
N ALA A 140 13.31 -24.79 11.61
CA ALA A 140 14.38 -25.77 11.76
C ALA A 140 15.59 -25.19 12.52
N ALA A 141 15.87 -23.90 12.35
CA ALA A 141 16.84 -23.15 13.15
C ALA A 141 16.41 -22.97 14.62
N GLN A 142 15.17 -23.33 15.00
CA GLN A 142 14.71 -23.34 16.40
C GLN A 142 15.12 -24.60 17.17
N VAL A 143 15.64 -25.64 16.49
CA VAL A 143 16.08 -26.87 17.15
C VAL A 143 17.39 -26.63 17.90
N PRO A 144 17.51 -26.95 19.21
CA PRO A 144 18.74 -26.79 19.96
C PRO A 144 19.90 -27.55 19.30
N GLY A 145 20.98 -26.86 18.96
CA GLY A 145 22.14 -27.43 18.26
C GLY A 145 22.08 -27.34 16.74
N ALA A 146 21.06 -26.72 16.15
CA ALA A 146 21.04 -26.39 14.73
C ALA A 146 22.11 -25.34 14.39
N GLU A 147 22.77 -25.52 13.23
CA GLU A 147 23.72 -24.54 12.70
C GLU A 147 23.01 -23.19 12.44
N PRO A 148 23.62 -22.05 12.80
CA PRO A 148 23.08 -20.73 12.51
C PRO A 148 22.78 -20.58 11.01
N TYR A 149 21.66 -19.93 10.66
CA TYR A 149 21.32 -19.67 9.28
C TYR A 149 22.42 -18.84 8.58
N ALA A 150 23.18 -19.51 7.71
CA ALA A 150 24.21 -18.89 6.87
C ALA A 150 23.60 -18.50 5.53
N CYS A 151 23.40 -17.19 5.31
CA CYS A 151 22.86 -16.71 4.04
C CYS A 151 23.92 -16.84 2.93
N CYS A 152 23.61 -17.59 1.86
CA CYS A 152 24.54 -17.91 0.77
C CYS A 152 25.09 -16.70 0.00
N ALA A 153 24.45 -15.53 0.14
CA ALA A 153 24.83 -14.28 -0.52
C ALA A 153 25.21 -13.19 0.49
N ALA A 154 25.97 -13.53 1.54
CA ALA A 154 26.49 -12.57 2.50
C ALA A 154 27.80 -11.94 2.02
N THR A 155 27.82 -10.64 1.73
CA THR A 155 29.07 -9.88 1.62
C THR A 155 29.40 -9.33 3.00
N ALA A 156 30.56 -9.71 3.56
CA ALA A 156 30.99 -9.31 4.90
C ALA A 156 29.98 -9.62 6.04
N GLY A 157 29.21 -10.71 5.91
CA GLY A 157 28.22 -11.14 6.92
C GLY A 157 26.84 -10.51 6.79
N VAL A 158 26.63 -9.56 5.87
CA VAL A 158 25.32 -8.94 5.59
C VAL A 158 24.73 -9.52 4.30
N PRO A 159 23.48 -10.04 4.31
CA PRO A 159 22.83 -10.51 3.09
C PRO A 159 22.77 -9.40 2.04
N ALA A 160 23.26 -9.65 0.83
CA ALA A 160 23.32 -8.65 -0.25
C ALA A 160 21.94 -8.03 -0.55
N ALA A 161 20.86 -8.80 -0.41
CA ALA A 161 19.48 -8.31 -0.54
C ALA A 161 19.14 -7.18 0.44
N LEU A 162 19.71 -7.20 1.65
CA LEU A 162 19.52 -6.19 2.69
C LEU A 162 20.15 -4.83 2.33
N LEU A 163 21.13 -4.82 1.44
CA LEU A 163 21.79 -3.61 0.96
C LEU A 163 21.21 -3.14 -0.37
N VAL A 164 20.91 -4.07 -1.28
CA VAL A 164 20.38 -3.75 -2.62
C VAL A 164 18.99 -3.11 -2.50
N TYR A 165 18.09 -3.68 -1.70
CA TYR A 165 16.73 -3.18 -1.55
C TYR A 165 16.64 -1.71 -1.10
N PRO A 166 17.24 -1.28 0.03
CA PRO A 166 17.11 0.09 0.50
C PRO A 166 17.78 1.09 -0.45
N VAL A 167 18.92 0.74 -1.06
CA VAL A 167 19.59 1.59 -2.05
C VAL A 167 18.71 1.78 -3.29
N TYR A 168 18.15 0.69 -3.81
CA TYR A 168 17.22 0.71 -4.95
C TYR A 168 15.96 1.51 -4.63
N SER A 169 15.32 1.28 -3.48
CA SER A 169 14.11 2.00 -3.11
C SER A 169 14.37 3.49 -2.89
N LEU A 170 15.47 3.84 -2.20
CA LEU A 170 15.91 5.22 -2.03
C LEU A 170 16.12 5.90 -3.39
N LEU A 171 16.79 5.23 -4.32
CA LEU A 171 17.01 5.75 -5.67
C LEU A 171 15.69 6.01 -6.40
N CYS A 172 14.74 5.07 -6.36
CA CYS A 172 13.39 5.26 -6.91
C CYS A 172 12.70 6.50 -6.36
N VAL A 173 12.71 6.67 -5.02
CA VAL A 173 12.04 7.80 -4.38
C VAL A 173 12.73 9.12 -4.68
N VAL A 174 14.06 9.17 -4.61
CA VAL A 174 14.83 10.39 -4.93
C VAL A 174 14.60 10.83 -6.37
N LEU A 175 14.58 9.90 -7.32
CA LEU A 175 14.28 10.19 -8.73
C LEU A 175 12.82 10.62 -8.94
N SER A 176 11.89 10.08 -8.16
CA SER A 176 10.48 10.55 -8.14
C SER A 176 10.39 11.99 -7.66
N LEU A 177 11.08 12.33 -6.57
CA LEU A 177 11.15 13.69 -6.05
C LEU A 177 11.84 14.64 -7.03
N SER A 178 12.90 14.20 -7.71
CA SER A 178 13.59 15.01 -8.71
C SER A 178 12.70 15.31 -9.92
N ALA A 179 11.92 14.32 -10.37
CA ALA A 179 10.92 14.50 -11.44
C ALA A 179 9.84 15.51 -11.03
N LEU A 180 9.33 15.45 -9.78
CA LEU A 180 8.35 16.39 -9.27
C LEU A 180 8.91 17.81 -9.05
N ARG A 181 10.22 17.96 -8.83
CA ARG A 181 10.87 19.28 -8.66
C ARG A 181 10.94 20.08 -9.94
N ARG A 182 11.13 19.44 -11.09
CA ARG A 182 11.27 20.09 -12.40
C ARG A 182 10.41 19.39 -13.46
N PRO A 183 9.08 19.51 -13.39
CA PRO A 183 8.20 18.93 -14.39
C PRO A 183 8.38 19.63 -15.75
N ALA A 184 8.22 18.88 -16.84
CA ALA A 184 8.15 19.44 -18.19
C ALA A 184 6.81 20.18 -18.38
N ALA A 185 6.76 21.11 -19.35
CA ALA A 185 5.51 21.82 -19.69
C ALA A 185 4.38 20.85 -20.06
N SER A 186 3.15 21.17 -19.66
CA SER A 186 1.98 20.35 -20.01
C SER A 186 1.40 20.77 -21.36
N GLU A 187 1.14 19.79 -22.23
CA GLU A 187 0.43 20.00 -23.51
C GLU A 187 -1.09 20.17 -23.33
N ARG A 188 -1.59 19.97 -22.09
CA ARG A 188 -3.01 19.96 -21.77
C ARG A 188 -3.44 21.34 -21.28
N PHE A 189 -4.63 21.79 -21.70
CA PHE A 189 -5.28 22.98 -21.16
C PHE A 189 -5.33 22.93 -19.62
N MET A 190 -4.73 23.94 -18.97
CA MET A 190 -4.55 24.05 -17.50
C MET A 190 -3.78 22.90 -16.83
N GLY A 191 -3.03 22.08 -17.58
CA GLY A 191 -2.30 20.93 -17.04
C GLY A 191 -1.19 21.31 -16.05
N ASP A 192 -0.54 22.45 -16.25
CA ASP A 192 0.50 22.94 -15.33
C ASP A 192 -0.09 23.40 -13.98
N LEU A 193 -1.30 23.96 -13.99
CA LEU A 193 -2.02 24.32 -12.76
C LEU A 193 -2.47 23.05 -12.00
N ALA A 194 -2.96 22.04 -12.71
CA ALA A 194 -3.29 20.76 -12.10
C ALA A 194 -2.05 20.11 -11.45
N ARG A 195 -0.89 20.17 -12.14
CA ARG A 195 0.39 19.68 -11.61
C ARG A 195 0.87 20.45 -10.40
N SER A 196 0.84 21.77 -10.41
CA SER A 196 1.33 22.57 -9.29
C SER A 196 0.53 22.31 -8.02
N ARG A 197 -0.80 22.14 -8.13
CA ARG A 197 -1.67 21.84 -6.99
C ARG A 197 -1.59 20.39 -6.51
N ALA A 198 -1.37 19.43 -7.42
CA ALA A 198 -1.15 18.03 -7.08
C ALA A 198 0.21 17.74 -6.43
N ARG A 199 1.23 18.50 -6.82
CA ARG A 199 2.62 18.34 -6.41
C ARG A 199 2.84 18.18 -4.90
N PRO A 200 2.29 19.04 -3.99
CA PRO A 200 2.52 18.87 -2.56
C PRO A 200 2.07 17.50 -2.03
N TRP A 201 0.94 16.99 -2.52
CA TRP A 201 0.41 15.67 -2.13
C TRP A 201 1.31 14.53 -2.62
N LEU A 202 1.80 14.61 -3.86
CA LEU A 202 2.69 13.59 -4.43
C LEU A 202 4.10 13.61 -3.79
N VAL A 203 4.58 14.80 -3.41
CA VAL A 203 5.82 14.95 -2.64
C VAL A 203 5.66 14.34 -1.25
N ALA A 204 4.58 14.66 -0.54
CA ALA A 204 4.28 14.08 0.77
C ALA A 204 4.16 12.55 0.69
N ALA A 205 3.42 12.02 -0.30
CA ALA A 205 3.31 10.58 -0.53
C ALA A 205 4.67 9.93 -0.80
N SER A 206 5.54 10.56 -1.59
CA SER A 206 6.89 10.07 -1.86
C SER A 206 7.77 10.04 -0.59
N LEU A 207 7.67 11.07 0.27
CA LEU A 207 8.39 11.10 1.55
C LEU A 207 7.89 10.03 2.52
N VAL A 208 6.58 9.78 2.56
CA VAL A 208 6.03 8.70 3.39
C VAL A 208 6.44 7.33 2.83
N LEU A 209 6.47 7.12 1.51
CA LEU A 209 7.00 5.90 0.89
C LEU A 209 8.50 5.67 1.19
N LEU A 210 9.28 6.74 1.32
CA LEU A 210 10.66 6.63 1.82
C LEU A 210 10.67 6.12 3.26
N ALA A 211 9.85 6.70 4.14
CA ALA A 211 9.72 6.25 5.52
C ALA A 211 9.27 4.78 5.61
N VAL A 212 8.32 4.35 4.76
CA VAL A 212 7.94 2.94 4.63
C VAL A 212 9.14 2.08 4.29
N SER A 213 9.91 2.44 3.26
CA SER A 213 11.06 1.66 2.81
C SER A 213 12.14 1.53 3.89
N LEU A 214 12.40 2.61 4.62
CA LEU A 214 13.33 2.60 5.76
C LEU A 214 12.82 1.74 6.92
N THR A 215 11.52 1.83 7.23
CA THR A 215 10.89 1.04 8.30
C THR A 215 10.91 -0.45 7.98
N VAL A 216 10.56 -0.83 6.76
CA VAL A 216 10.60 -2.22 6.28
C VAL A 216 12.04 -2.75 6.28
N GLY A 217 13.00 -1.94 5.81
CA GLY A 217 14.42 -2.28 5.86
C GLY A 217 14.92 -2.51 7.29
N ALA A 218 14.54 -1.64 8.23
CA ALA A 218 14.89 -1.78 9.65
C ALA A 218 14.26 -3.03 10.28
N ALA A 219 12.99 -3.31 9.99
CA ALA A 219 12.30 -4.51 10.47
C ALA A 219 12.93 -5.79 9.93
N ALA A 220 13.23 -5.85 8.62
CA ALA A 220 13.89 -6.98 7.99
C ALA A 220 15.30 -7.22 8.56
N ALA A 221 16.08 -6.14 8.73
CA ALA A 221 17.40 -6.21 9.36
C ALA A 221 17.31 -6.73 10.80
N TRP A 222 16.35 -6.25 11.58
CA TRP A 222 16.13 -6.71 12.95
C TRP A 222 15.79 -8.20 12.99
N VAL A 223 14.85 -8.68 12.17
CA VAL A 223 14.48 -10.10 12.09
C VAL A 223 15.70 -10.97 11.75
N LEU A 224 16.51 -10.56 10.76
CA LEU A 224 17.68 -11.31 10.34
C LEU A 224 18.78 -11.35 11.40
N LEU A 225 19.03 -10.24 12.10
CA LEU A 225 19.98 -10.21 13.21
C LEU A 225 19.54 -11.12 14.36
N GLN A 226 18.24 -11.15 14.66
CA GLN A 226 17.67 -12.05 15.67
C GLN A 226 17.77 -13.53 15.25
N ALA A 227 17.60 -13.81 13.95
CA ALA A 227 17.79 -15.13 13.37
C ALA A 227 19.24 -15.61 13.47
N GLN A 228 20.19 -14.76 13.09
CA GLN A 228 21.62 -15.06 13.18
C GLN A 228 22.10 -15.25 14.63
N ALA A 229 21.51 -14.52 15.57
CA ALA A 229 21.81 -14.65 16.99
C ALA A 229 21.17 -15.90 17.65
N GLY A 230 20.40 -16.70 16.91
CA GLY A 230 19.70 -17.87 17.45
C GLY A 230 18.64 -17.53 18.49
N ARG A 231 18.09 -16.31 18.47
CA ARG A 231 17.11 -15.79 19.47
C ARG A 231 15.66 -15.89 19.03
N LEU A 232 15.40 -16.50 17.88
CA LEU A 232 14.06 -16.82 17.40
C LEU A 232 13.32 -17.93 18.20
N PRO A 233 13.97 -18.88 18.91
CA PRO A 233 13.25 -19.82 19.78
C PRO A 233 12.55 -19.12 20.95
N ASP A 234 13.11 -18.00 21.42
CA ASP A 234 12.61 -17.20 22.54
C ASP A 234 11.88 -15.94 22.05
N ILE A 235 11.01 -16.03 21.03
CA ILE A 235 10.14 -14.89 20.68
C ILE A 235 9.18 -14.65 21.85
N SER A 236 9.64 -13.80 22.76
CA SER A 236 8.86 -13.30 23.87
C SER A 236 7.62 -12.57 23.35
N LEU A 237 6.60 -12.45 24.19
CA LEU A 237 5.43 -11.61 23.91
C LEU A 237 5.83 -10.18 23.50
N GLN A 238 6.99 -9.70 23.96
CA GLN A 238 7.54 -8.40 23.58
C GLN A 238 8.07 -8.37 22.13
N ALA A 239 8.76 -9.42 21.68
CA ALA A 239 9.21 -9.54 20.30
C ALA A 239 8.03 -9.67 19.33
N LEU A 240 6.98 -10.42 19.72
CA LEU A 240 5.75 -10.51 18.96
C LEU A 240 5.03 -9.14 18.87
N ALA A 241 4.89 -8.44 20.00
CA ALA A 241 4.32 -7.10 20.01
C ALA A 241 5.13 -6.11 19.15
N LEU A 242 6.45 -6.25 19.08
CA LEU A 242 7.30 -5.44 18.21
C LEU A 242 7.07 -5.73 16.73
N LEU A 243 6.91 -7.01 16.35
CA LEU A 243 6.61 -7.40 14.96
C LEU A 243 5.24 -6.86 14.51
N ILE A 244 4.21 -7.03 15.34
CA ILE A 244 2.88 -6.46 15.11
C ILE A 244 2.96 -4.94 15.06
N GLY A 245 3.77 -4.32 15.92
CA GLY A 245 4.01 -2.88 15.94
C GLY A 245 4.64 -2.37 14.65
N PHE A 246 5.65 -3.06 14.10
CA PHE A 246 6.25 -2.72 12.81
C PHE A 246 5.23 -2.82 11.67
N ASP A 247 4.44 -3.89 11.65
CA ASP A 247 3.44 -4.11 10.61
C ASP A 247 2.31 -3.07 10.69
N LEU A 248 1.81 -2.78 11.90
CA LEU A 248 0.85 -1.70 12.13
C LEU A 248 1.39 -0.33 11.69
N LEU A 249 2.67 -0.05 11.99
CA LEU A 249 3.33 1.19 11.58
C LEU A 249 3.42 1.30 10.05
N VAL A 250 3.89 0.24 9.37
CA VAL A 250 4.01 0.20 7.91
C VAL A 250 2.62 0.31 7.26
N SER A 251 1.65 -0.47 7.72
CA SER A 251 0.28 -0.43 7.23
C SER A 251 -0.38 0.94 7.43
N GLY A 252 -0.09 1.61 8.54
CA GLY A 252 -0.53 2.98 8.80
C GLY A 252 0.13 4.02 7.90
N MET A 253 1.42 3.90 7.64
CA MET A 253 2.10 4.74 6.65
C MET A 253 1.52 4.52 5.24
N ILE A 254 1.22 3.28 4.85
CA ILE A 254 0.57 2.98 3.57
C ILE A 254 -0.85 3.58 3.50
N ALA A 255 -1.60 3.58 4.60
CA ALA A 255 -2.88 4.28 4.68
C ALA A 255 -2.73 5.78 4.43
N VAL A 256 -1.70 6.42 5.02
CA VAL A 256 -1.36 7.82 4.74
C VAL A 256 -1.00 8.02 3.27
N VAL A 257 -0.14 7.18 2.68
CA VAL A 257 0.19 7.25 1.23
C VAL A 257 -1.06 7.13 0.36
N THR A 258 -1.96 6.21 0.69
CA THR A 258 -3.21 5.98 -0.03
C THR A 258 -4.10 7.22 0.03
N VAL A 259 -4.23 7.84 1.21
CA VAL A 259 -4.99 9.09 1.38
C VAL A 259 -4.38 10.22 0.55
N LEU A 260 -3.06 10.45 0.67
CA LEU A 260 -2.35 11.52 -0.04
C LEU A 260 -2.43 11.34 -1.57
N THR A 261 -2.19 10.13 -2.04
CA THR A 261 -2.28 9.78 -3.46
C THR A 261 -3.70 9.95 -3.97
N GLY A 262 -4.70 9.50 -3.20
CA GLY A 262 -6.10 9.70 -3.56
C GLY A 262 -6.51 11.17 -3.61
N GLN A 263 -6.04 12.01 -2.67
CA GLN A 263 -6.25 13.46 -2.75
C GLN A 263 -5.67 14.05 -4.04
N ALA A 264 -4.45 13.64 -4.43
CA ALA A 264 -3.83 14.10 -5.66
C ALA A 264 -4.65 13.68 -6.89
N ILE A 265 -5.01 12.40 -6.98
CA ILE A 265 -5.72 11.81 -8.12
C ILE A 265 -7.11 12.41 -8.27
N VAL A 266 -7.85 12.54 -7.18
CA VAL A 266 -9.27 12.87 -7.21
C VAL A 266 -9.50 14.39 -7.29
N THR A 267 -8.67 15.18 -6.62
CA THR A 267 -8.85 16.65 -6.61
C THR A 267 -8.36 17.28 -7.92
N TYR A 268 -7.32 16.70 -8.52
CA TYR A 268 -6.66 17.28 -9.69
C TYR A 268 -6.74 16.41 -10.93
N GLU A 269 -7.45 15.28 -10.86
CA GLU A 269 -7.81 14.45 -12.03
C GLU A 269 -6.59 14.04 -12.86
N ILE A 270 -5.48 13.77 -12.16
CA ILE A 270 -4.12 13.59 -12.69
C ILE A 270 -4.03 12.45 -13.72
N PHE A 271 -4.85 11.40 -13.56
CA PHE A 271 -4.85 10.22 -14.42
C PHE A 271 -6.17 10.00 -15.18
N THR A 272 -7.20 10.81 -14.92
CA THR A 272 -8.51 10.68 -15.58
C THR A 272 -8.58 11.43 -16.90
N GLY A 273 -7.66 12.38 -17.15
CA GLY A 273 -7.56 13.06 -18.44
C GLY A 273 -8.65 14.11 -18.71
N LYS A 274 -9.52 14.44 -17.74
CA LYS A 274 -10.62 15.41 -17.90
C LYS A 274 -10.20 16.87 -17.75
N THR A 275 -10.70 17.74 -18.65
CA THR A 275 -10.24 19.14 -18.81
C THR A 275 -10.63 20.09 -17.69
N LEU A 276 -11.66 19.75 -16.89
CA LEU A 276 -12.11 20.53 -15.75
C LEU A 276 -12.36 19.62 -14.53
N PRO A 277 -11.78 19.93 -13.35
CA PRO A 277 -11.98 19.12 -12.15
C PRO A 277 -13.44 19.21 -11.70
N ARG A 278 -14.16 18.09 -11.78
CA ARG A 278 -15.54 18.01 -11.29
C ARG A 278 -15.46 17.57 -9.83
N GLY A 279 -15.53 18.51 -8.89
CA GLY A 279 -15.43 18.27 -7.44
C GLY A 279 -16.38 17.20 -6.85
N GLY A 280 -17.27 16.62 -7.65
CA GLY A 280 -18.03 15.40 -7.33
C GLY A 280 -17.14 14.20 -7.00
N LEU A 281 -16.01 13.99 -7.70
CA LEU A 281 -15.14 12.84 -7.41
C LEU A 281 -14.54 12.92 -6.00
N LEU A 282 -14.14 14.14 -5.58
CA LEU A 282 -13.61 14.41 -4.25
C LEU A 282 -14.61 14.12 -3.14
N ARG A 283 -15.89 14.41 -3.37
CA ARG A 283 -16.94 14.06 -2.41
C ARG A 283 -17.09 12.55 -2.26
N HIS A 284 -17.05 11.80 -3.35
CA HIS A 284 -17.14 10.33 -3.30
C HIS A 284 -15.91 9.72 -2.63
N TRP A 285 -14.72 10.26 -2.88
CA TRP A 285 -13.49 9.86 -2.19
C TRP A 285 -13.56 10.05 -0.68
N ARG A 286 -14.02 11.22 -0.21
CA ARG A 286 -14.19 11.44 1.25
C ARG A 286 -15.18 10.46 1.86
N ARG A 287 -16.28 10.15 1.16
CA ARG A 287 -17.27 9.17 1.62
C ARG A 287 -16.70 7.75 1.65
N SER A 288 -15.90 7.36 0.66
CA SER A 288 -15.26 6.04 0.65
C SER A 288 -14.21 5.89 1.76
N LEU A 289 -13.48 6.96 2.12
CA LEU A 289 -12.59 6.95 3.28
C LEU A 289 -13.35 6.75 4.60
N VAL A 290 -14.50 7.41 4.78
CA VAL A 290 -15.36 7.21 5.95
C VAL A 290 -15.89 5.77 6.00
N LEU A 291 -16.33 5.23 4.87
CA LEU A 291 -16.72 3.81 4.78
C LEU A 291 -15.56 2.89 5.16
N ALA A 292 -14.39 3.09 4.56
CA ALA A 292 -13.22 2.26 4.79
C ALA A 292 -12.83 2.24 6.28
N ALA A 293 -12.86 3.40 6.94
CA ALA A 293 -12.54 3.52 8.35
C ALA A 293 -13.62 2.88 9.24
N GLY A 294 -14.90 3.17 9.00
CA GLY A 294 -16.01 2.62 9.78
C GLY A 294 -16.15 1.11 9.62
N TYR A 295 -16.04 0.62 8.38
CA TYR A 295 -16.07 -0.81 8.07
C TYR A 295 -14.86 -1.52 8.69
N GLY A 296 -13.65 -0.99 8.51
CA GLY A 296 -12.43 -1.57 9.07
C GLY A 296 -12.48 -1.66 10.60
N ALA A 297 -12.90 -0.58 11.28
CA ALA A 297 -13.00 -0.56 12.74
C ALA A 297 -14.03 -1.56 13.28
N LEU A 298 -15.23 -1.62 12.68
CA LEU A 298 -16.33 -2.48 13.16
C LEU A 298 -16.09 -3.96 12.83
N ILE A 299 -15.69 -4.28 11.59
CA ILE A 299 -15.41 -5.66 11.20
C ILE A 299 -14.13 -6.16 11.85
N GLY A 300 -13.08 -5.35 11.89
CA GLY A 300 -11.87 -5.68 12.64
C GLY A 300 -12.15 -5.91 14.12
N GLY A 301 -13.02 -5.10 14.74
CA GLY A 301 -13.48 -5.29 16.12
C GLY A 301 -14.18 -6.63 16.31
N SER A 302 -15.08 -7.00 15.40
CA SER A 302 -15.80 -8.27 15.45
C SER A 302 -14.91 -9.51 15.32
N LEU A 303 -13.72 -9.37 14.71
CA LEU A 303 -12.76 -10.44 14.48
C LEU A 303 -11.70 -10.55 15.58
N ALA A 304 -11.15 -9.42 16.04
CA ALA A 304 -10.00 -9.36 16.94
C ALA A 304 -10.37 -9.40 18.42
N LEU A 305 -11.53 -8.84 18.77
CA LEU A 305 -11.95 -8.79 20.17
C LEU A 305 -12.47 -10.17 20.59
N PRO A 306 -12.19 -10.60 21.84
CA PRO A 306 -12.59 -11.90 22.36
C PRO A 306 -14.07 -11.94 22.73
N VAL A 307 -14.93 -11.60 21.75
CA VAL A 307 -16.38 -11.67 21.87
C VAL A 307 -16.85 -12.84 21.00
N PRO A 308 -17.57 -13.82 21.56
CA PRO A 308 -18.02 -15.00 20.83
C PRO A 308 -19.18 -14.64 19.90
N PHE A 309 -18.88 -13.99 18.78
CA PHE A 309 -19.83 -13.80 17.69
C PHE A 309 -19.76 -15.00 16.74
N ASP A 310 -20.90 -15.65 16.50
CA ASP A 310 -20.99 -16.62 15.41
C ASP A 310 -20.59 -15.97 14.07
N PRO A 311 -19.93 -16.71 13.17
CA PRO A 311 -19.51 -16.19 11.86
C PRO A 311 -20.66 -15.57 11.05
N ILE A 312 -21.88 -16.07 11.22
CA ILE A 312 -23.07 -15.54 10.54
C ILE A 312 -23.37 -14.09 10.95
N TRP A 313 -23.20 -13.74 12.23
CA TRP A 313 -23.43 -12.37 12.71
C TRP A 313 -22.38 -11.39 12.18
N ARG A 314 -21.13 -11.84 11.99
CA ARG A 314 -20.07 -11.04 11.37
C ARG A 314 -20.39 -10.75 9.90
N LEU A 315 -20.90 -11.75 9.17
CA LEU A 315 -21.35 -11.58 7.79
C LEU A 315 -22.58 -10.66 7.68
N MET A 316 -23.55 -10.81 8.59
CA MET A 316 -24.73 -9.94 8.66
C MET A 316 -24.35 -8.51 9.00
N LEU A 317 -23.42 -8.29 9.92
CA LEU A 317 -22.87 -6.96 10.23
C LEU A 317 -22.22 -6.32 8.99
N ALA A 318 -21.36 -7.06 8.29
CA ALA A 318 -20.73 -6.57 7.05
C ALA A 318 -21.77 -6.20 5.99
N THR A 319 -22.77 -7.05 5.82
CA THR A 319 -23.88 -6.85 4.86
C THR A 319 -24.71 -5.63 5.22
N ALA A 320 -25.08 -5.47 6.49
CA ALA A 320 -25.84 -4.33 6.99
C ALA A 320 -25.08 -3.01 6.81
N LEU A 321 -23.78 -2.99 7.14
CA LEU A 321 -22.93 -1.80 6.95
C LEU A 321 -22.83 -1.40 5.48
N MET A 322 -22.60 -2.36 4.58
CA MET A 322 -22.52 -2.10 3.14
C MET A 322 -23.86 -1.61 2.57
N THR A 323 -24.97 -2.22 3.00
CA THR A 323 -26.32 -1.85 2.57
C THR A 323 -26.69 -0.44 3.04
N LEU A 324 -26.43 -0.13 4.32
CA LEU A 324 -26.66 1.20 4.89
C LEU A 324 -25.85 2.27 4.16
N PHE A 325 -24.57 2.00 3.91
CA PHE A 325 -23.72 2.94 3.19
C PHE A 325 -24.21 3.16 1.75
N PHE A 326 -24.57 2.09 1.04
CA PHE A 326 -25.08 2.20 -0.32
C PHE A 326 -26.39 3.01 -0.38
N ALA A 327 -27.29 2.80 0.60
CA ALA A 327 -28.52 3.57 0.73
C ALA A 327 -28.23 5.07 0.97
N LEU A 328 -27.34 5.39 1.92
CA LEU A 328 -26.94 6.78 2.21
C LEU A 328 -26.24 7.46 1.03
N LEU A 329 -25.37 6.74 0.32
CA LEU A 329 -24.68 7.24 -0.86
C LEU A 329 -25.67 7.55 -1.98
N SER A 330 -26.59 6.62 -2.26
CA SER A 330 -27.62 6.76 -3.28
C SER A 330 -28.54 7.93 -2.96
N TRP A 331 -29.08 7.99 -1.74
CA TRP A 331 -29.90 9.11 -1.26
C TRP A 331 -29.21 10.45 -1.47
N ARG A 332 -27.93 10.56 -1.08
CA ARG A 332 -27.19 11.81 -1.22
C ARG A 332 -26.89 12.16 -2.68
N SER A 333 -26.68 11.17 -3.54
CA SER A 333 -26.51 11.36 -4.98
C SER A 333 -27.77 11.94 -5.63
N TYR A 334 -28.96 11.43 -5.27
CA TYR A 334 -30.24 11.97 -5.74
C TYR A 334 -30.42 13.44 -5.33
N LEU A 335 -30.18 13.77 -4.05
CA LEU A 335 -30.26 15.15 -3.58
C LEU A 335 -29.30 16.09 -4.30
N ASP A 336 -28.07 15.65 -4.56
CA ASP A 336 -27.08 16.45 -5.28
C ASP A 336 -27.50 16.66 -6.76
N ARG A 337 -28.15 15.67 -7.38
CA ARG A 337 -28.71 15.76 -8.75
C ARG A 337 -29.87 16.75 -8.81
N ASP A 338 -30.82 16.68 -7.89
CA ASP A 338 -31.98 17.57 -7.87
C ASP A 338 -31.56 19.03 -7.69
N ARG A 339 -30.62 19.30 -6.78
CA ARG A 339 -30.03 20.64 -6.62
C ARG A 339 -29.37 21.15 -7.89
N SER A 340 -28.67 20.27 -8.60
CA SER A 340 -28.01 20.63 -9.87
C SER A 340 -29.04 20.97 -10.95
N ILE A 341 -30.14 20.22 -11.05
CA ILE A 341 -31.23 20.49 -12.00
C ILE A 341 -31.94 21.80 -11.66
N VAL A 342 -32.22 22.06 -10.38
CA VAL A 342 -32.81 23.32 -9.92
C VAL A 342 -31.90 24.51 -10.25
N GLY A 343 -30.59 24.38 -10.07
CA GLY A 343 -29.62 25.42 -10.42
C GLY A 343 -29.50 25.69 -11.92
N LEU A 344 -29.92 24.75 -12.77
CA LEU A 344 -29.94 24.93 -14.23
C LEU A 344 -31.23 25.55 -14.75
N ARG A 345 -32.33 25.54 -13.98
CA ARG A 345 -33.62 26.14 -14.39
C ARG A 345 -33.53 27.57 -14.94
N PRO A 346 -32.70 28.48 -14.41
CA PRO A 346 -32.57 29.85 -14.94
C PRO A 346 -31.97 29.95 -16.34
N PHE A 347 -31.35 28.89 -16.86
CA PHE A 347 -30.68 28.88 -18.17
C PHE A 347 -31.47 28.14 -19.25
N VAL A 348 -32.63 27.58 -18.90
CA VAL A 348 -33.47 26.77 -19.80
C VAL A 348 -34.85 27.41 -20.03
N ALA A 349 -35.15 28.53 -19.35
CA ALA A 349 -36.34 29.36 -19.54
C ALA A 349 -36.00 30.57 -20.42
#